data_AF-A0A914X0Z8-F1
#
_entry.id   AF-A0A914X0Z8-F1
#
_cell.length_a   1.000
_cell.length_b   1.000
_cell.length_c   1.000
_cell.angle_alpha   90.00
_cell.angle_beta   90.00
_cell.angle_gamma   90.00
#
_symmetry.space_group_name_H-M   'P 1'
#
loop_
_entity.id
_entity.type
_entity.pdbx_description
1 polymer ?
#
loop_
_entity_poly.entity_id
_entity_poly.type
_entity_poly.pdbx_seq_one_letter_code
_entity_poly.pdbx_strand_id
1 'polypeptide(L)'
;MKVSSLKKTEDNLYWSEQTNGTAQTKNKAPPVFTIKLRPVQAVENEPARFECAVVGFPKPKVVWYLNGNQALHGHRCKLHYDGMYYLTIPNTRTSDAGE
;
A
#
# COMPACT_ATOMS: atom_id res chain seq x y z
N MET A 1 32.19 -7.00 -33.57
CA MET A 1 31.97 -7.38 -32.16
C MET A 1 32.27 -8.87 -32.03
N LYS A 2 33.18 -9.25 -31.12
CA LYS A 2 33.65 -10.64 -30.98
C LYS A 2 32.62 -11.47 -30.21
N VAL A 3 32.10 -12.51 -30.84
CA VAL A 3 31.24 -13.51 -30.19
C VAL A 3 32.14 -14.59 -29.60
N SER A 4 32.09 -14.79 -28.30
CA SER A 4 32.86 -15.82 -27.61
C SER A 4 31.98 -16.54 -26.58
N SER A 5 31.49 -17.72 -26.96
CA SER A 5 31.47 -18.95 -26.15
C SER A 5 30.39 -19.92 -26.68
N LEU A 6 30.79 -20.84 -27.56
CA LEU A 6 30.01 -22.03 -27.89
C LEU A 6 30.31 -23.09 -26.82
N LYS A 7 29.32 -23.46 -26.00
CA LYS A 7 29.36 -24.72 -25.24
C LYS A 7 28.43 -25.70 -25.96
N LYS A 8 29.02 -26.70 -26.61
CA LYS A 8 28.32 -27.91 -27.05
C LYS A 8 28.11 -28.78 -25.82
N THR A 9 26.86 -29.13 -25.54
CA THR A 9 26.51 -30.31 -24.74
C THR A 9 25.48 -31.09 -25.53
N GLU A 10 25.77 -32.38 -25.69
CA GLU A 10 24.96 -33.36 -26.40
C GLU A 10 23.68 -33.63 -25.59
N ASP A 11 22.56 -33.80 -26.32
CA ASP A 11 21.27 -34.32 -25.87
C ASP A 11 20.43 -33.47 -24.89
N ASN A 12 19.96 -32.32 -25.39
CA ASN A 12 18.53 -31.90 -25.40
C ASN A 12 18.44 -30.39 -25.63
N LEU A 13 18.04 -30.01 -26.84
CA LEU A 13 17.72 -28.61 -27.19
C LEU A 13 16.32 -28.29 -26.67
N TYR A 14 16.23 -27.82 -25.42
CA TYR A 14 15.06 -27.04 -25.03
C TYR A 14 15.25 -25.61 -25.54
N TRP A 15 14.38 -25.16 -26.43
CA TRP A 15 14.20 -23.73 -26.65
C TRP A 15 13.51 -23.19 -25.39
N SER A 16 14.24 -22.55 -24.49
CA SER A 16 13.59 -21.56 -23.65
C SER A 16 13.39 -20.33 -24.52
N GLU A 17 12.14 -19.98 -24.81
CA GLU A 17 11.84 -18.63 -25.28
C GLU A 17 12.41 -17.66 -24.25
N GLN A 18 13.48 -16.94 -24.63
CA GLN A 18 13.81 -15.68 -24.00
C GLN A 18 12.68 -14.73 -24.37
N THR A 19 11.58 -14.81 -23.62
CA THR A 19 10.68 -13.68 -23.53
C THR A 19 11.54 -12.55 -22.99
N ASN A 20 11.78 -11.52 -23.81
CA ASN A 20 12.24 -10.21 -23.37
C ASN A 20 11.14 -9.54 -22.52
N GLY A 21 10.57 -10.27 -21.55
CA GLY A 21 9.86 -9.71 -20.44
C GLY A 21 10.95 -9.26 -19.48
N THR A 22 11.21 -7.96 -19.45
CA THR A 22 11.89 -7.33 -18.34
C THR A 22 11.07 -7.59 -17.09
N ALA A 23 11.26 -8.75 -16.45
CA ALA A 23 10.93 -8.98 -15.07
C ALA A 23 11.84 -8.05 -14.28
N GLN A 24 11.50 -6.76 -14.25
CA GLN A 24 12.03 -5.82 -13.27
C GLN A 24 11.72 -6.43 -11.92
N THR A 25 12.72 -7.06 -11.32
CA THR A 25 12.70 -7.50 -9.95
C THR A 25 12.44 -6.25 -9.12
N LYS A 26 11.19 -6.02 -8.70
CA LYS A 26 10.88 -4.93 -7.78
C LYS A 26 11.69 -5.19 -6.51
N ASN A 27 12.72 -4.39 -6.28
CA ASN A 27 13.54 -4.51 -5.09
C ASN A 27 12.63 -4.35 -3.87
N LYS A 28 12.81 -5.22 -2.88
CA LYS A 28 12.09 -5.11 -1.60
C LYS A 28 12.38 -3.75 -0.98
N ALA A 29 11.34 -3.07 -0.53
CA ALA A 29 11.42 -1.75 0.07
C ALA A 29 10.49 -1.70 1.29
N PRO A 30 10.96 -1.22 2.45
CA PRO A 30 10.12 -1.12 3.64
C PRO A 30 8.97 -0.12 3.40
N PRO A 31 7.86 -0.26 4.13
CA PRO A 31 6.80 0.74 4.12
C PRO A 31 7.31 2.12 4.56
N VAL A 32 7.02 3.15 3.78
CA VAL A 32 7.34 4.55 4.10
C VAL A 32 6.12 5.41 3.85
N PHE A 33 5.73 6.21 4.84
CA PHE A 33 4.71 7.23 4.67
C PHE A 33 5.28 8.39 3.84
N THR A 34 4.79 8.55 2.61
CA THR A 34 5.07 9.72 1.78
C THR A 34 4.16 10.89 2.14
N ILE A 35 2.97 10.60 2.67
CA ILE A 35 2.08 11.58 3.29
C ILE A 35 1.71 11.05 4.67
N LYS A 36 2.10 11.79 5.70
CA LYS A 36 1.82 11.49 7.11
C LYS A 36 0.42 11.96 7.48
N LEU A 37 -0.16 11.28 8.46
CA LEU A 37 -1.38 11.74 9.11
C LEU A 37 -1.17 13.11 9.75
N ARG A 38 -2.22 13.93 9.69
CA ARG A 38 -2.28 15.25 10.31
C ARG A 38 -3.46 15.29 11.28
N PRO A 39 -3.35 16.05 12.38
CA PRO A 39 -4.48 16.30 13.25
C PRO A 39 -5.64 16.93 12.48
N VAL A 40 -6.87 16.52 12.80
CA VAL A 40 -8.11 17.05 12.23
C VAL A 40 -8.96 17.58 13.37
N GLN A 41 -9.41 18.83 13.25
CA GLN A 41 -10.47 19.36 14.09
C GLN A 41 -11.80 19.05 13.41
N ALA A 42 -12.75 18.49 14.17
CA ALA A 42 -14.07 18.14 13.68
C ALA A 42 -15.15 18.73 14.60
N VAL A 43 -16.30 19.04 14.01
CA VAL A 43 -17.51 19.45 14.73
C VAL A 43 -18.35 18.21 14.95
N GLU A 44 -18.94 18.05 16.12
CA GLU A 44 -19.81 16.92 16.43
C GLU A 44 -20.93 16.78 15.38
N ASN A 45 -21.26 15.53 15.03
CA ASN A 45 -22.17 15.14 13.96
C ASN A 45 -21.69 15.43 12.53
N GLU A 46 -20.58 16.14 12.34
CA GLU A 46 -19.98 16.35 11.01
C GLU A 46 -18.95 15.26 10.68
N PRO A 47 -18.66 15.02 9.39
CA PRO A 47 -17.64 14.07 8.98
C PRO A 47 -16.22 14.50 9.34
N ALA A 48 -15.41 13.59 9.90
CA ALA A 48 -13.97 13.72 9.98
C ALA A 48 -13.28 12.80 8.98
N ARG A 49 -12.34 13.32 8.19
CA ARG A 49 -11.58 12.56 7.18
C ARG A 49 -10.09 12.63 7.43
N PHE A 50 -9.47 11.46 7.51
CA PHE A 50 -8.04 11.26 7.62
C PHE A 50 -7.50 10.65 6.34
N GLU A 51 -6.27 11.00 5.97
CA GLU A 51 -5.63 10.54 4.75
C GLU A 51 -4.13 10.27 4.96
N CYS A 52 -3.60 9.25 4.28
CA CYS A 52 -2.18 8.98 4.24
C CYS A 52 -1.77 8.25 2.95
N ALA A 53 -0.52 8.44 2.54
CA ALA A 53 0.09 7.69 1.45
C ALA A 53 1.26 6.88 1.98
N VAL A 54 1.31 5.61 1.61
CA VAL A 54 2.37 4.67 1.95
C VAL A 54 2.88 4.01 0.69
N VAL A 55 4.20 4.03 0.53
CA VAL A 55 4.93 3.29 -0.51
C VAL A 55 5.68 2.13 0.12
N GLY A 56 5.97 1.09 -0.64
CA GLY A 56 6.73 -0.08 -0.19
C GLY A 56 6.56 -1.26 -1.14
N PHE A 57 7.47 -2.24 -1.05
CA PHE A 57 7.38 -3.49 -1.78
C PHE A 57 7.75 -4.70 -0.89
N PRO A 58 6.87 -5.69 -0.71
CA PRO A 58 5.50 -5.80 -1.25
C PRO A 58 4.56 -4.66 -0.85
N LYS A 59 3.43 -4.50 -1.57
CA LYS A 59 2.47 -3.42 -1.30
C LYS A 59 2.07 -3.45 0.18
N PRO A 60 2.28 -2.36 0.95
CA PRO A 60 1.97 -2.37 2.37
C PRO A 60 0.48 -2.49 2.65
N LYS A 61 0.12 -3.20 3.72
CA LYS A 61 -1.24 -3.24 4.27
C LYS A 61 -1.38 -2.09 5.28
N VAL A 62 -2.41 -1.26 5.11
CA VAL A 62 -2.73 -0.16 6.04
C VAL A 62 -3.86 -0.60 6.97
N VAL A 63 -3.67 -0.36 8.27
CA VAL A 63 -4.66 -0.61 9.32
C VAL A 63 -4.82 0.69 10.10
N TRP A 64 -6.07 1.06 10.38
CA TRP A 64 -6.41 2.28 11.09
C TRP A 64 -6.81 1.96 12.53
N TYR A 65 -6.44 2.84 13.45
CA TYR A 65 -6.84 2.78 14.85
C TYR A 65 -7.48 4.11 15.24
N LEU A 66 -8.48 4.04 16.13
CA LEU A 66 -9.12 5.19 16.76
C LEU A 66 -9.21 4.89 18.25
N ASN A 67 -8.58 5.71 19.09
CA ASN A 67 -8.53 5.54 20.54
C ASN A 67 -8.09 4.13 20.94
N GLY A 68 -7.02 3.64 20.30
CA GLY A 68 -6.45 2.31 20.51
C GLY A 68 -7.24 1.13 19.91
N ASN A 69 -8.43 1.36 19.34
CA ASN A 69 -9.26 0.31 18.75
C ASN A 69 -9.12 0.29 17.23
N GLN A 70 -8.99 -0.90 16.63
CA GLN A 70 -8.91 -1.02 15.18
C GLN A 70 -10.22 -0.53 14.52
N ALA A 71 -10.10 0.46 13.63
CA ALA A 71 -11.22 0.92 12.85
C ALA A 71 -11.55 -0.09 11.74
N LEU A 72 -12.82 -0.48 11.67
CA LEU A 72 -13.34 -1.43 10.68
C LEU A 72 -14.32 -0.73 9.75
N HIS A 73 -14.24 -1.05 8.45
CA HIS A 73 -15.22 -0.58 7.48
C HIS A 73 -16.62 -1.09 7.84
N GLY A 74 -17.64 -0.22 7.78
CA GLY A 74 -19.04 -0.59 7.99
C GLY A 74 -19.55 -0.48 9.44
N HIS A 75 -18.67 -0.25 10.42
CA HIS A 75 -19.07 0.23 11.75
C HIS A 75 -19.37 1.74 11.65
N ARG A 76 -18.76 2.56 12.52
CA ARG A 76 -18.85 4.03 12.45
C ARG A 76 -17.84 4.63 11.48
N CYS A 77 -17.13 3.80 10.71
CA CYS A 77 -16.00 4.19 9.87
C CYS A 77 -16.19 3.73 8.42
N LYS A 78 -15.78 4.56 7.48
CA LYS A 78 -15.63 4.23 6.06
C LYS A 78 -14.15 4.25 5.71
N LEU A 79 -13.64 3.10 5.28
CA LEU A 79 -12.27 2.96 4.77
C LEU A 79 -12.29 2.88 3.24
N HIS A 80 -11.44 3.65 2.57
CA HIS A 80 -11.31 3.60 1.10
C HIS A 80 -9.88 3.83 0.62
N TYR A 81 -9.61 3.42 -0.63
CA TYR A 81 -8.32 3.58 -1.29
C TYR A 81 -8.50 3.91 -2.77
N ASP A 82 -7.89 5.01 -3.23
CA ASP A 82 -7.90 5.46 -4.63
C ASP A 82 -6.49 5.77 -5.18
N GLY A 83 -5.45 5.37 -4.43
CA GLY A 83 -4.07 5.87 -4.59
C GLY A 83 -3.56 6.49 -3.29
N MET A 84 -4.49 7.02 -2.49
CA MET A 84 -4.30 7.39 -1.09
C MET A 84 -5.18 6.51 -0.20
N TYR A 85 -4.77 6.26 1.04
CA TYR A 85 -5.61 5.59 2.03
C TYR A 85 -6.40 6.61 2.82
N TYR A 86 -7.66 6.31 3.10
CA TYR A 86 -8.52 7.18 3.88
C TYR A 86 -9.32 6.44 4.93
N LEU A 87 -9.57 7.15 6.03
CA LEU A 87 -10.53 6.82 7.06
C LEU A 87 -11.50 7.99 7.19
N THR A 88 -12.79 7.72 7.10
CA THR A 88 -13.84 8.73 7.34
C THR A 88 -14.74 8.26 8.49
N ILE A 89 -14.96 9.14 9.47
CA ILE A 89 -15.97 8.99 10.52
C ILE A 89 -17.14 9.87 10.09
N PRO A 90 -18.25 9.34 9.53
CA PRO A 90 -19.29 10.16 8.90
C PRO A 90 -20.09 11.04 9.86
N ASN A 91 -20.23 10.59 11.11
CA ASN A 91 -20.91 11.33 12.17
C ASN A 91 -20.02 11.21 13.41
N THR A 92 -19.26 12.27 13.68
CA THR A 92 -18.32 12.34 14.80
C THR A 92 -19.03 12.54 16.12
N ARG A 93 -18.44 12.00 17.18
CA ARG A 93 -18.89 12.13 18.57
C ARG A 93 -17.77 12.69 19.43
N THR A 94 -18.11 13.23 20.60
CA THR A 94 -17.12 13.62 21.61
C THR A 94 -16.19 12.47 22.02
N SER A 95 -16.67 11.22 22.00
CA SER A 95 -15.87 10.00 22.25
C SER A 95 -14.85 9.68 21.16
N ASP A 96 -14.91 10.35 20.01
CA ASP A 96 -13.99 10.15 18.88
C ASP A 96 -12.78 11.08 18.97
N ALA A 97 -12.81 12.07 19.87
CA ALA A 97 -11.64 12.88 20.16
C ALA A 97 -10.56 12.02 20.84
N GLY A 98 -9.32 12.16 20.37
CA GLY A 98 -8.17 11.42 20.89
C GLY A 98 -7.15 11.12 19.79
N GLU A 99 -6.43 10.00 19.94
CA GLU A 99 -5.35 9.54 19.06
C GLU A 99 -5.71 8.28 18.26
#